data_AF-A0A1M6EE84-F1
#
_entry.id   AF-A0A1M6EE84-F1
#
_cell.length_a   1.000
_cell.length_b   1.000
_cell.length_c   1.000
_cell.angle_alpha   90.00
_cell.angle_beta   90.00
_cell.angle_gamma   90.00
#
_symmetry.space_group_name_H-M   'P 1'
#
loop_
_entity.id
_entity.type
_entity.pdbx_description
1 polymer ?
#
loop_
_entity_poly.entity_id
_entity_poly.type
_entity_poly.pdbx_seq_one_letter_code
_entity_poly.pdbx_strand_id
1 'polypeptide(L)'
;MKKPIILKYSEDDILEIVTEYMAEKHKFGEYRSKSMILGTPGKDLRLVAIITELEDDSIKNTNLEEIDSVIEYNGEHSKIKPMSKEDLLKLRTQLKNLKEV
;
A
#
# COMPACT_ATOMS: atom_id res chain seq x y z
N MET A 1 26.91 -13.88 -21.69
CA MET A 1 26.47 -12.47 -21.54
C MET A 1 24.95 -12.45 -21.35
N LYS A 2 24.43 -11.69 -20.38
CA LYS A 2 22.98 -11.45 -20.28
C LYS A 2 22.55 -10.49 -21.39
N LYS A 3 21.40 -10.75 -22.03
CA LYS A 3 20.83 -9.88 -23.05
C LYS A 3 20.12 -8.68 -22.40
N PRO A 4 20.10 -7.50 -23.02
CA PRO A 4 19.28 -6.39 -22.56
C PRO A 4 17.79 -6.75 -22.66
N ILE A 5 16.99 -6.26 -21.72
CA ILE A 5 15.53 -6.44 -21.67
C ILE A 5 14.91 -5.04 -21.74
N ILE A 6 13.84 -4.89 -22.52
CA ILE A 6 13.02 -3.67 -22.63
C ILE A 6 11.62 -4.02 -22.14
N LEU A 7 11.09 -3.26 -21.19
CA LEU A 7 9.80 -3.48 -20.55
C LEU A 7 8.98 -2.19 -20.60
N LYS A 8 7.67 -2.32 -20.77
CA LYS A 8 6.70 -1.23 -20.66
C LYS A 8 5.54 -1.75 -19.82
N TYR A 9 5.35 -1.16 -18.65
CA TYR A 9 4.32 -1.56 -17.71
C TYR A 9 3.12 -0.62 -17.77
N SER A 10 1.94 -1.22 -17.68
CA SER A 10 0.70 -0.53 -17.35
C SER A 10 0.66 -0.19 -15.86
N GLU A 11 -0.36 0.57 -15.44
CA GLU A 11 -0.60 0.80 -14.01
C GLU A 11 -0.84 -0.50 -13.26
N ASP A 12 -1.67 -1.40 -13.81
CA ASP A 12 -1.97 -2.70 -13.20
C ASP A 12 -0.70 -3.54 -13.01
N ASP A 13 0.18 -3.59 -14.03
CA ASP A 13 1.46 -4.29 -13.91
C ASP A 13 2.33 -3.72 -12.77
N ILE A 14 2.39 -2.39 -12.65
CA ILE A 14 3.16 -1.73 -11.58
C ILE A 14 2.56 -2.07 -10.21
N LEU A 15 1.23 -2.01 -10.10
CA LEU A 15 0.53 -2.28 -8.86
C LEU A 15 0.74 -3.73 -8.42
N GLU A 16 0.58 -4.70 -9.32
CA GLU A 16 0.77 -6.13 -9.06
C GLU A 16 2.20 -6.44 -8.65
N ILE A 17 3.20 -6.00 -9.43
CA ILE A 17 4.61 -6.26 -9.13
C ILE A 17 5.00 -5.72 -7.75
N VAL A 18 4.55 -4.50 -7.42
CA VAL A 18 4.93 -3.90 -6.13
C VAL A 18 4.18 -4.55 -4.97
N THR A 19 2.90 -4.88 -5.11
CA THR A 19 2.16 -5.56 -4.03
C THR A 19 2.64 -6.99 -3.81
N GLU A 20 2.93 -7.74 -4.87
CA GLU A 20 3.54 -9.09 -4.78
C GLU A 20 4.88 -9.06 -4.07
N TYR A 21 5.77 -8.14 -4.48
CA TYR A 21 7.08 -7.96 -3.85
C TYR A 21 6.93 -7.68 -2.34
N MET A 22 6.01 -6.78 -1.98
CA MET A 22 5.77 -6.45 -0.57
C MET A 22 5.13 -7.60 0.19
N ALA A 23 4.22 -8.36 -0.42
CA ALA A 23 3.59 -9.53 0.20
C ALA A 23 4.64 -10.62 0.51
N GLU A 24 5.48 -10.96 -0.46
CA GLU A 24 6.57 -11.93 -0.31
C GLU A 24 7.54 -11.49 0.79
N LYS A 25 7.96 -10.22 0.74
CA LYS A 25 8.89 -9.65 1.72
C LYS A 25 8.36 -9.69 3.16
N HIS A 26 7.07 -9.41 3.33
CA HIS A 26 6.41 -9.46 4.63
C HIS A 26 5.91 -10.87 5.00
N LYS A 27 6.24 -11.89 4.19
CA LYS A 27 5.94 -13.30 4.40
C LYS A 27 4.45 -13.61 4.48
N PHE A 28 3.65 -12.87 3.74
CA PHE A 28 2.27 -13.26 3.50
C PHE A 28 2.26 -14.53 2.63
N GLY A 29 1.43 -15.51 2.99
CA GLY A 29 1.21 -16.71 2.19
C GLY A 29 0.20 -16.42 1.08
N GLU A 30 -1.08 -16.59 1.42
CA GLU A 30 -2.19 -16.10 0.60
C GLU A 30 -2.64 -14.75 1.14
N TYR A 31 -2.82 -13.77 0.26
CA TYR A 31 -3.11 -12.41 0.68
C TYR A 31 -4.21 -11.75 -0.14
N ARG A 32 -4.76 -10.68 0.43
CA ARG A 32 -5.52 -9.67 -0.30
C ARG A 32 -4.73 -8.38 -0.28
N SER A 33 -4.75 -7.68 -1.41
CA SER A 33 -4.20 -6.33 -1.49
C SER A 33 -5.19 -5.36 -2.12
N LYS A 34 -5.10 -4.11 -1.70
CA LYS A 34 -5.73 -2.97 -2.35
C LYS A 34 -4.65 -1.90 -2.47
N SER A 35 -4.42 -1.44 -3.68
CA SER A 35 -3.37 -0.49 -3.98
C SER A 35 -3.83 0.54 -5.00
N MET A 36 -3.19 1.71 -4.98
CA MET A 36 -3.50 2.83 -5.87
C MET A 36 -2.27 3.70 -6.05
N ILE A 37 -2.04 4.16 -7.28
CA ILE A 37 -1.04 5.19 -7.58
C ILE A 37 -1.69 6.58 -7.39
N LEU A 38 -1.03 7.44 -6.62
CA LEU A 38 -1.46 8.81 -6.38
C LEU A 38 -0.33 9.80 -6.73
N GLY A 39 -0.69 11.06 -6.92
CA GLY A 39 0.25 12.14 -7.21
C GLY A 39 0.67 12.23 -8.69
N THR A 40 1.70 13.04 -8.95
CA THR A 40 2.19 13.34 -10.30
C THR A 40 3.60 12.78 -10.51
N PRO A 41 3.88 12.08 -11.64
CA PRO A 41 5.23 11.64 -11.99
C PRO A 41 6.25 12.78 -11.93
N GLY A 42 7.38 12.53 -11.25
CA GLY A 42 8.46 13.49 -11.07
C GLY A 42 8.21 14.59 -10.03
N LYS A 43 7.09 14.56 -9.31
CA LYS A 43 6.78 15.50 -8.22
C LYS A 43 6.56 14.79 -6.90
N ASP A 44 5.46 14.04 -6.82
CA ASP A 44 4.93 13.44 -5.59
C ASP A 44 4.27 12.08 -5.85
N LEU A 45 4.66 11.42 -6.95
CA LEU A 45 4.17 10.10 -7.31
C LEU A 45 4.44 9.11 -6.17
N ARG A 46 3.39 8.41 -5.76
CA ARG A 46 3.45 7.46 -4.65
C ARG A 46 2.46 6.33 -4.85
N LEU A 47 2.79 5.19 -4.23
CA LEU A 47 1.90 4.05 -4.11
C LEU A 47 1.35 4.02 -2.69
N VAL A 48 0.03 3.91 -2.56
CA VAL A 48 -0.62 3.55 -1.31
C VAL A 48 -1.13 2.13 -1.45
N ALA A 49 -0.66 1.25 -0.58
CA ALA A 49 -1.01 -0.16 -0.61
C ALA A 49 -1.30 -0.68 0.80
N ILE A 50 -2.27 -1.58 0.88
CA ILE A 50 -2.55 -2.38 2.08
C ILE A 50 -2.51 -3.83 1.64
N ILE A 51 -1.83 -4.64 2.45
CA ILE A 51 -1.71 -6.08 2.26
C ILE A 51 -2.16 -6.73 3.56
N THR A 52 -3.05 -7.71 3.45
CA THR A 52 -3.58 -8.46 4.58
C THR A 52 -3.62 -9.94 4.25
N GLU A 53 -3.76 -10.79 5.27
CA GLU A 53 -4.07 -12.21 5.07
C GLU A 53 -5.36 -12.37 4.25
N LEU A 54 -5.49 -13.49 3.52
CA LEU A 54 -6.62 -13.75 2.63
C LEU A 54 -7.98 -13.69 3.34
N GLU A 55 -8.01 -14.09 4.62
CA GLU A 55 -9.21 -14.14 5.46
C GLU A 55 -9.60 -12.76 6.04
N ASP A 56 -8.71 -11.77 5.99
CA ASP A 56 -8.99 -10.43 6.49
C ASP A 56 -9.73 -9.60 5.44
N ASP A 57 -11.06 -9.64 5.54
CA ASP A 57 -11.97 -8.91 4.66
C ASP A 57 -12.05 -7.40 4.95
N SER A 58 -11.33 -6.89 5.95
CA SER A 58 -11.43 -5.48 6.35
C SER A 58 -10.95 -4.50 5.26
N ILE A 59 -10.21 -4.99 4.27
CA ILE A 59 -9.69 -4.20 3.16
C ILE A 59 -10.79 -3.74 2.18
N LYS A 60 -11.91 -4.47 2.07
CA LYS A 60 -12.99 -4.21 1.08
C LYS A 60 -13.50 -2.77 1.13
N ASN A 61 -13.72 -2.25 2.34
CA ASN A 61 -14.28 -0.92 2.58
C ASN A 61 -13.22 0.15 2.87
N THR A 62 -11.94 -0.15 2.67
CA THR A 62 -10.87 0.80 3.01
C THR A 62 -10.71 1.86 1.90
N ASN A 63 -10.71 3.14 2.28
CA ASN A 63 -10.44 4.27 1.39
C ASN A 63 -8.94 4.59 1.39
N LEU A 64 -8.28 4.44 0.24
CA LEU A 64 -6.83 4.65 0.13
C LEU A 64 -6.43 6.13 0.09
N GLU A 65 -7.30 7.02 -0.39
CA GLU A 65 -7.05 8.46 -0.39
C GLU A 65 -7.09 9.02 1.04
N GLU A 66 -8.00 8.52 1.87
CA GLU A 66 -8.04 8.87 3.30
C GLU A 66 -6.76 8.42 3.99
N ILE A 67 -6.26 7.22 3.69
CA ILE A 67 -5.01 6.71 4.24
C ILE A 67 -3.84 7.57 3.80
N ASP A 68 -3.74 7.88 2.52
CA ASP A 68 -2.71 8.77 1.98
C ASP A 68 -2.62 10.10 2.74
N SER A 69 -3.77 10.68 3.09
CA SER A 69 -3.84 11.99 3.75
C SER A 69 -3.34 12.00 5.20
N VAL A 70 -3.17 10.83 5.82
CA VAL A 70 -2.84 10.70 7.24
C VAL A 70 -1.56 9.92 7.52
N ILE A 71 -1.02 9.21 6.53
CA ILE A 71 0.20 8.42 6.71
C ILE A 71 1.41 9.14 6.14
N GLU A 72 2.53 9.03 6.85
CA GLU A 72 3.83 9.45 6.33
C GLU A 72 4.44 8.36 5.43
N TYR A 73 5.35 8.76 4.54
CA TYR A 73 6.11 7.83 3.71
C TYR A 73 6.87 6.82 4.57
N ASN A 74 6.47 5.54 4.51
CA ASN A 74 6.99 4.46 5.37
C ASN A 74 7.42 3.21 4.58
N GLY A 75 7.69 3.36 3.29
CA GLY A 75 8.18 2.28 2.41
C GLY A 75 9.59 1.81 2.79
N GLU A 76 10.09 0.79 2.08
CA GLU A 76 11.34 0.08 2.41
C GLU A 76 12.58 0.98 2.58
N HIS A 77 12.66 2.05 1.81
CA HIS A 77 13.79 2.99 1.87
C HIS A 77 13.51 4.20 2.77
N SER A 78 12.35 4.24 3.42
CA SER A 78 12.04 5.27 4.41
C SER A 78 12.82 5.03 5.70
N LYS A 79 13.07 6.12 6.43
CA LYS A 79 13.56 6.07 7.81
C LYS A 79 12.44 5.80 8.82
N ILE A 80 11.18 5.81 8.37
CA ILE A 80 9.98 5.57 9.16
C ILE A 80 9.60 4.10 9.03
N LYS A 81 9.34 3.42 10.15
CA LYS A 81 8.94 2.02 10.14
C LYS A 81 7.53 1.86 9.54
N PRO A 82 7.25 0.76 8.82
CA PRO A 82 5.89 0.43 8.39
C PRO A 82 4.95 0.34 9.60
N MET A 83 3.69 0.75 9.42
CA MET A 83 2.68 0.63 10.47
C MET A 83 2.41 -0.84 10.83
N SER A 84 2.25 -1.10 12.12
CA SER A 84 1.78 -2.39 12.62
C SER A 84 0.26 -2.54 12.47
N LYS A 85 -0.26 -3.75 12.72
CA LYS A 85 -1.71 -4.01 12.80
C LYS A 85 -2.39 -3.18 13.90
N GLU A 86 -1.72 -2.95 15.03
CA GLU A 86 -2.25 -2.07 16.09
C GLU A 86 -2.30 -0.61 15.65
N ASP A 87 -1.30 -0.14 14.90
CA ASP A 87 -1.29 1.23 14.38
C ASP A 87 -2.40 1.44 13.34
N LEU A 88 -2.65 0.45 12.48
CA LEU A 88 -3.78 0.45 11.55
C LEU A 88 -5.13 0.50 12.27
N LEU A 89 -5.29 -0.22 13.39
CA LEU A 89 -6.53 -0.20 14.18
C LEU A 89 -6.76 1.17 14.84
N LYS A 90 -5.70 1.77 15.39
CA LYS A 90 -5.75 3.13 15.95
C LYS A 90 -6.11 4.15 14.88
N LEU A 91 -5.49 4.06 13.70
CA LEU A 91 -5.77 4.94 12.58
C LEU A 91 -7.23 4.83 12.13
N ARG A 92 -7.73 3.60 11.97
CA ARG A 92 -9.16 3.35 11.64
C ARG A 92 -10.11 3.97 12.67
N THR A 93 -9.73 3.95 13.94
CA THR A 93 -10.55 4.53 15.02
C THR A 93 -10.54 6.05 14.95
N GLN A 94 -9.38 6.67 14.71
CA GLN A 94 -9.26 8.11 14.50
C GLN A 94 -10.07 8.60 13.28
N LEU A 95 -9.97 7.88 12.16
CA LEU A 95 -10.72 8.20 10.94
C LEU A 95 -12.24 8.08 11.11
N LYS A 96 -12.72 7.13 11.93
CA LYS A 96 -14.15 7.03 12.27
C LYS A 96 -14.62 8.23 13.09
N ASN A 97 -13.85 8.63 14.10
CA ASN A 97 -14.21 9.76 14.97
C ASN A 97 -14.23 11.10 14.21
N LEU A 98 -13.40 11.25 13.17
CA LEU A 98 -13.41 12.42 12.29
C LEU A 98 -14.67 12.52 11.41
N LYS A 99 -15.40 11.42 11.20
CA LYS A 99 -16.65 11.39 10.42
C LYS A 99 -17.90 11.64 11.27
N GLU A 100 -17.78 11.68 12.60
CA GLU A 100 -18.88 11.90 13.55
C GLU A 100 -18.96 13.34 14.08
N VAL A 101 -18.15 14.27 13.53
CA VAL A 101 -18.13 15.71 13.89
C VAL A 101 -18.65 16.56 12.73
#